data_AF-A0A822G5W6-F1
#
_entry.id   AF-A0A822G5W6-F1
#
_cell.length_a   1.000
_cell.length_b   1.000
_cell.length_c   1.000
_cell.angle_alpha   90.00
_cell.angle_beta   90.00
_cell.angle_gamma   90.00
#
_symmetry.space_group_name_H-M   'P 1'
#
loop_
_entity.id
_entity.type
_entity.pdbx_description
1 polymer ?
#
loop_
_entity_poly.entity_id
_entity_poly.type
_entity_poly.pdbx_seq_one_letter_code
_entity_poly.pdbx_strand_id
1 'polypeptide(L)'
;KAEQLSNKKRSLEDDNKNSIKHFKKYCEDQFSRVNLVLNLKQLLTGNYPCPIYNQFKNFKEIKSSYKPITSSSRIFALDVETFSDMINNRQVPYWISIVDEELNCIYQTLIKTNDNQHMENYQQRREQVLEIVPNINERSLEQVHEDLKILFDDDLILAGHSIENDLKYLQIYYPYIIDTSIIYNLTGTRLEKTSLQKLYAIFFGCLIQKTRLEHDPTEDARATMELIQLKLSKNIEFGDWFLGGVDQLNVLGNYDSLKLDENIQQCQTFLVQTKFGLQEDFFKRIKQQNK
;
A
#
# COMPACT_ATOMS: atom_id res chain seq x y z
N LYS A 1 7.03 32.45 -31.97
CA LYS A 1 7.15 30.98 -31.76
C LYS A 1 7.76 30.62 -30.40
N ALA A 2 8.87 31.23 -29.98
CA ALA A 2 9.47 30.98 -28.65
C ALA A 2 8.59 31.42 -27.46
N GLU A 3 7.88 32.55 -27.55
CA GLU A 3 6.97 33.02 -26.49
C GLU A 3 5.71 32.16 -26.33
N GLN A 4 5.18 31.59 -27.42
CA GLN A 4 4.04 30.67 -27.37
C GLN A 4 4.40 29.33 -26.73
N LEU A 5 5.65 28.87 -26.88
CA LEU A 5 6.17 27.68 -26.21
C LEU A 5 6.45 27.92 -24.72
N SER A 6 6.90 29.12 -24.35
CA SER A 6 7.08 29.56 -22.96
C SER A 6 5.74 29.65 -22.21
N ASN A 7 4.74 30.27 -22.82
CA ASN A 7 3.40 30.40 -22.22
C ASN A 7 2.66 29.06 -22.12
N LYS A 8 2.90 28.13 -23.07
CA LYS A 8 2.35 26.77 -23.01
C LYS A 8 3.05 25.91 -21.94
N LYS A 9 4.35 26.11 -21.68
CA LYS A 9 5.06 25.49 -20.56
C LYS A 9 4.58 26.03 -19.21
N ARG A 10 4.39 27.35 -19.07
CA ARG A 10 3.82 27.94 -17.84
C ARG A 10 2.40 27.49 -17.57
N SER A 11 1.53 27.39 -18.59
CA SER A 11 0.17 26.88 -18.39
C SER A 11 0.15 25.40 -18.00
N LEU A 12 1.05 24.57 -18.54
CA LEU A 12 1.18 23.15 -18.16
C LEU A 12 1.77 22.97 -16.75
N GLU A 13 2.65 23.85 -16.29
CA GLU A 13 3.20 23.87 -14.93
C GLU A 13 2.16 24.34 -13.89
N ASP A 14 1.30 25.29 -14.26
CA ASP A 14 0.21 25.78 -13.40
C ASP A 14 -0.98 24.80 -13.34
N ASP A 15 -1.27 24.05 -14.42
CA ASP A 15 -2.30 23.00 -14.43
C ASP A 15 -1.86 21.75 -13.64
N ASN A 16 -0.55 21.43 -13.61
CA ASN A 16 -0.03 20.31 -12.82
C ASN A 16 -0.01 20.57 -11.31
N LYS A 17 0.05 21.83 -10.86
CA LYS A 17 -0.02 22.17 -9.43
C LYS A 17 -1.43 22.09 -8.85
N ASN A 18 -2.47 22.02 -9.69
CA ASN A 18 -3.88 22.06 -9.28
C ASN A 18 -4.63 20.72 -9.34
N SER A 19 -3.96 19.58 -9.57
CA SER A 19 -4.64 18.27 -9.74
C SER A 19 -4.42 17.24 -8.64
N ILE A 20 -3.58 17.49 -7.64
CA ILE A 20 -3.54 16.66 -6.42
C ILE A 20 -4.52 17.28 -5.42
N LYS A 21 -5.81 16.98 -5.58
CA LYS A 21 -6.76 17.12 -4.47
C LYS A 21 -6.32 16.10 -3.42
N HIS A 22 -5.60 16.53 -2.39
CA HIS A 22 -5.47 15.72 -1.18
C HIS A 22 -6.89 15.33 -0.75
N PHE A 23 -7.15 14.02 -0.76
CA PHE A 23 -8.47 13.50 -0.40
C PHE A 23 -8.76 13.91 1.04
N LYS A 24 -9.97 14.44 1.24
CA LYS A 24 -10.46 14.95 2.52
C LYS A 24 -10.20 13.90 3.61
N LYS A 25 -9.53 14.28 4.71
CA LYS A 25 -9.32 13.42 5.89
C LYS A 25 -10.60 12.63 6.17
N TYR A 26 -10.51 11.30 6.06
CA TYR A 26 -11.64 10.42 6.31
C TYR A 26 -12.11 10.60 7.77
N CYS A 27 -13.42 10.45 8.00
CA CYS A 27 -14.00 10.55 9.34
C CYS A 27 -13.38 9.52 10.30
N GLU A 28 -13.61 9.69 11.61
CA GLU A 28 -13.15 8.76 12.65
C GLU A 28 -13.49 7.30 12.32
N ASP A 29 -12.61 6.38 12.76
CA ASP A 29 -12.77 4.94 12.59
C ASP A 29 -14.16 4.47 13.02
N GLN A 30 -14.92 3.87 12.10
CA GLN A 30 -16.26 3.34 12.38
C GLN A 30 -16.22 2.00 13.11
N PHE A 31 -15.06 1.36 13.18
CA PHE A 31 -14.81 0.12 13.91
C PHE A 31 -13.34 0.05 14.34
N SER A 32 -13.02 -0.84 15.29
CA SER A 32 -11.65 -0.98 15.78
C SER A 32 -10.67 -1.38 14.67
N ARG A 33 -9.63 -0.57 14.44
CA ARG A 33 -8.50 -0.88 13.54
C ARG A 33 -7.79 -2.19 13.85
N VAL A 34 -7.87 -2.67 15.09
CA VAL A 34 -7.37 -3.99 15.51
C VAL A 34 -8.02 -5.12 14.68
N ASN A 35 -9.25 -4.93 14.22
CA ASN A 35 -9.96 -5.92 13.40
C ASN A 35 -9.38 -6.07 11.98
N LEU A 36 -8.55 -5.12 11.54
CA LEU A 36 -7.83 -5.20 10.26
C LEU A 36 -6.47 -5.90 10.38
N VAL A 37 -5.97 -6.09 11.62
CA VAL A 37 -4.67 -6.71 11.85
C VAL A 37 -4.71 -8.19 11.54
N LEU A 38 -3.73 -8.67 10.78
CA LEU A 38 -3.62 -10.07 10.40
C LEU A 38 -3.45 -10.96 11.63
N ASN A 39 -4.24 -12.03 11.70
CA ASN A 39 -4.05 -13.05 12.73
C ASN A 39 -2.86 -13.97 12.39
N LEU A 40 -2.43 -14.75 13.38
CA LEU A 40 -1.29 -15.68 13.22
C LEU A 40 -1.46 -16.62 12.03
N LYS A 41 -2.67 -17.18 11.82
CA LYS A 41 -2.91 -18.07 10.68
C LYS A 41 -2.67 -17.36 9.35
N GLN A 42 -3.15 -16.13 9.20
CA GLN A 42 -2.94 -15.33 7.99
C GLN A 42 -1.45 -15.02 7.76
N LEU A 43 -0.74 -14.62 8.82
CA LEU A 43 0.71 -14.36 8.76
C LEU A 43 1.49 -15.60 8.29
N LEU A 44 1.18 -16.77 8.85
CA LEU A 44 1.83 -18.03 8.47
C LEU A 44 1.49 -18.45 7.04
N THR A 45 0.21 -18.42 6.65
CA THR A 45 -0.21 -18.82 5.30
C THR A 45 0.24 -17.84 4.21
N GLY A 46 0.37 -16.56 4.55
CA GLY A 46 0.88 -15.51 3.67
C GLY A 46 2.41 -15.48 3.58
N ASN A 47 3.11 -16.40 4.25
CA ASN A 47 4.57 -16.46 4.28
C ASN A 47 5.20 -15.12 4.70
N TYR A 48 4.60 -14.46 5.70
CA TYR A 48 5.20 -13.31 6.37
C TYR A 48 6.39 -13.78 7.21
N PRO A 49 7.42 -12.93 7.38
CA PRO A 49 8.53 -13.26 8.28
C PRO A 49 8.02 -13.63 9.67
N CYS A 50 8.33 -14.85 10.10
CA CYS A 50 7.98 -15.34 11.44
C CYS A 50 9.18 -16.10 12.05
N PRO A 51 9.53 -15.86 13.32
CA PRO A 51 10.68 -16.49 13.98
C PRO A 51 10.66 -18.03 13.99
N ILE A 52 9.48 -18.65 13.83
CA ILE A 52 9.35 -20.10 13.77
C ILE A 52 9.92 -20.71 12.48
N TYR A 53 10.09 -19.91 11.43
CA TYR A 53 10.60 -20.37 10.14
C TYR A 53 12.12 -20.22 10.08
N ASN A 54 12.83 -21.34 9.92
CA ASN A 54 14.29 -21.36 9.86
C ASN A 54 14.89 -20.52 8.72
N GLN A 55 14.14 -20.30 7.63
CA GLN A 55 14.57 -19.47 6.51
C GLN A 55 14.77 -18.00 6.89
N PHE A 56 14.13 -17.53 7.96
CA PHE A 56 14.23 -16.15 8.44
C PHE A 56 15.13 -16.00 9.66
N LYS A 57 15.82 -17.05 10.12
CA LYS A 57 16.59 -17.07 11.40
C LYS A 57 17.52 -15.87 11.69
N ASN A 58 17.97 -15.16 10.66
CA ASN A 58 18.87 -14.00 10.78
C ASN A 58 18.13 -12.64 10.83
N PHE A 59 16.81 -12.63 10.63
CA PHE A 59 15.99 -11.43 10.64
C PHE A 59 15.95 -10.80 12.03
N LYS A 60 15.76 -9.49 12.07
CA LYS A 60 15.79 -8.70 13.29
C LYS A 60 14.39 -8.44 13.82
N GLU A 61 14.25 -8.56 15.13
CA GLU A 61 13.14 -7.95 15.84
C GLU A 61 13.43 -6.45 15.98
N ILE A 62 12.44 -5.61 15.64
CA ILE A 62 12.57 -4.17 15.84
C ILE A 62 12.49 -3.87 17.34
N LYS A 63 11.44 -4.33 18.03
CA LYS A 63 11.30 -4.15 19.48
C LYS A 63 11.64 -5.43 20.24
N SER A 64 12.21 -5.26 21.43
CA SER A 64 12.44 -6.36 22.38
C SER A 64 11.14 -6.86 23.02
N SER A 65 10.10 -6.02 23.05
CA SER A 65 8.76 -6.37 23.53
C SER A 65 7.72 -5.50 22.86
N TYR A 66 6.54 -6.06 22.60
CA TYR A 66 5.40 -5.34 22.04
C TYR A 66 4.27 -5.23 23.06
N LYS A 67 3.60 -4.08 23.11
CA LYS A 67 2.42 -3.83 23.94
C LYS A 67 1.15 -4.23 23.17
N PRO A 68 0.09 -4.69 23.85
CA PRO A 68 -1.17 -4.97 23.18
C PRO A 68 -1.71 -3.75 22.43
N ILE A 69 -2.04 -3.94 21.16
CA ILE A 69 -2.65 -2.90 20.33
C ILE A 69 -4.09 -2.60 20.75
N THR A 70 -4.51 -1.36 20.52
CA THR A 70 -5.83 -0.84 20.85
C THR A 70 -6.44 -0.12 19.66
N SER A 71 -7.69 0.32 19.77
CA SER A 71 -8.34 1.14 18.73
C SER A 71 -7.69 2.53 18.55
N SER A 72 -6.83 2.96 19.48
CA SER A 72 -6.06 4.21 19.39
C SER A 72 -4.60 4.02 19.00
N SER A 73 -4.15 2.78 18.79
CA SER A 73 -2.77 2.51 18.38
C SER A 73 -2.49 3.08 16.99
N ARG A 74 -1.35 3.76 16.85
CA ARG A 74 -0.98 4.46 15.61
C ARG A 74 -0.77 3.50 14.45
N ILE A 75 -1.02 3.95 13.23
CA ILE A 75 -0.74 3.19 12.00
C ILE A 75 0.35 3.92 11.22
N PHE A 76 1.42 3.22 10.84
CA PHE A 76 2.38 3.71 9.85
C PHE A 76 2.33 2.85 8.60
N ALA A 77 2.23 3.47 7.43
CA ALA A 77 2.33 2.79 6.15
C ALA A 77 3.78 2.81 5.67
N LEU A 78 4.28 1.67 5.20
CA LEU A 78 5.65 1.45 4.76
C LEU A 78 5.64 0.81 3.37
N ASP A 79 6.59 1.25 2.55
CA ASP A 79 6.86 0.67 1.24
C ASP A 79 8.37 0.71 0.95
N VAL A 80 8.87 -0.32 0.26
CA VAL A 80 10.29 -0.50 -0.07
C VAL A 80 10.47 -0.83 -1.54
N GLU A 81 11.19 0.03 -2.23
CA GLU A 81 11.64 -0.24 -3.58
C GLU A 81 12.87 -1.14 -3.61
N THR A 82 12.90 -2.01 -4.62
CA THR A 82 13.97 -2.99 -4.82
C THR A 82 14.46 -3.05 -6.27
N PHE A 83 15.68 -3.52 -6.45
CA PHE A 83 16.19 -3.92 -7.77
C PHE A 83 16.62 -5.38 -7.77
N SER A 84 16.59 -6.00 -8.95
CA SER A 84 16.86 -7.43 -9.10
C SER A 84 18.36 -7.74 -9.17
N ASP A 85 18.80 -8.65 -8.30
CA ASP A 85 20.08 -9.35 -8.40
C ASP A 85 19.86 -10.65 -9.18
N MET A 86 20.11 -10.57 -10.49
CA MET A 86 19.91 -11.68 -11.43
C MET A 86 20.85 -12.87 -11.17
N ILE A 87 22.00 -12.65 -10.52
CA ILE A 87 23.00 -13.70 -10.28
C ILE A 87 22.52 -14.60 -9.13
N ASN A 88 22.03 -14.00 -8.05
CA ASN A 88 21.56 -14.73 -6.87
C ASN A 88 20.05 -14.94 -6.87
N ASN A 89 19.34 -14.50 -7.92
CA ASN A 89 17.89 -14.55 -8.06
C ASN A 89 17.16 -13.97 -6.82
N ARG A 90 17.59 -12.79 -6.37
CA ARG A 90 17.04 -12.09 -5.20
C ARG A 90 16.72 -10.64 -5.54
N GLN A 91 15.88 -10.00 -4.74
CA GLN A 91 15.68 -8.55 -4.78
C GLN A 91 16.53 -7.87 -3.71
N VAL A 92 17.01 -6.67 -4.01
CA VAL A 92 17.87 -5.86 -3.13
C VAL A 92 17.17 -4.55 -2.85
N PRO A 93 16.88 -4.22 -1.57
CA PRO A 93 16.24 -2.95 -1.23
C PRO A 93 17.19 -1.79 -1.44
N TYR A 94 16.68 -0.68 -1.97
CA TYR A 94 17.48 0.52 -2.18
C TYR A 94 16.79 1.82 -1.77
N TRP A 95 15.48 1.83 -1.54
CA TRP A 95 14.74 3.01 -1.12
C TRP A 95 13.55 2.61 -0.25
N ILE A 96 13.40 3.26 0.90
CA ILE A 96 12.30 3.02 1.85
C ILE A 96 11.58 4.34 2.14
N SER A 97 10.26 4.28 2.28
CA SER A 97 9.44 5.38 2.77
C SER A 97 8.46 4.91 3.84
N ILE A 98 8.18 5.77 4.82
CA ILE A 98 7.19 5.54 5.87
C ILE A 98 6.34 6.80 6.03
N VAL A 99 5.04 6.59 6.08
CA VAL A 99 4.01 7.63 6.10
C VAL A 99 3.11 7.45 7.32
N ASP A 100 2.75 8.56 7.97
CA ASP A 100 1.83 8.58 9.12
C ASP A 100 0.35 8.65 8.69
N GLU A 101 -0.56 8.62 9.68
CA GLU A 101 -2.01 8.75 9.45
C GLU A 101 -2.42 10.15 8.93
N GLU A 102 -1.54 11.13 8.96
CA GLU A 102 -1.76 12.44 8.35
C GLU A 102 -1.22 12.53 6.92
N LEU A 103 -0.76 11.40 6.36
CA LEU A 103 -0.17 11.28 5.02
C LEU A 103 1.16 12.03 4.87
N ASN A 104 1.80 12.39 5.98
CA ASN A 104 3.14 12.97 5.99
C ASN A 104 4.18 11.86 5.85
N CYS A 105 5.17 12.09 5.01
CA CYS A 105 6.34 11.23 4.95
C CYS A 105 7.22 11.51 6.17
N ILE A 106 7.23 10.59 7.14
CA ILE A 106 7.94 10.75 8.42
C ILE A 106 9.33 10.11 8.39
N TYR A 107 9.60 9.23 7.44
CA TYR A 107 10.91 8.62 7.23
C TYR A 107 11.09 8.28 5.75
N GLN A 108 12.21 8.70 5.17
CA GLN A 108 12.58 8.36 3.80
C GLN A 108 14.10 8.34 3.67
N THR A 109 14.64 7.26 3.11
CA THR A 109 16.09 7.15 2.89
C THR A 109 16.39 6.15 1.77
N LEU A 110 17.50 6.35 1.08
CA LEU A 110 18.13 5.29 0.30
C LEU A 110 18.81 4.28 1.25
N ILE A 111 18.82 3.01 0.84
CA ILE A 111 19.45 1.89 1.52
C ILE A 111 20.73 1.54 0.77
N LYS A 112 21.87 1.93 1.33
CA LYS A 112 23.20 1.63 0.78
C LYS A 112 23.49 0.14 0.85
N THR A 113 23.95 -0.40 -0.27
CA THR A 113 24.59 -1.71 -0.32
C THR A 113 26.10 -1.56 -0.16
N ASN A 114 26.72 -2.47 0.60
CA ASN A 114 28.19 -2.62 0.66
C ASN A 114 28.68 -3.76 -0.25
N ASP A 115 27.76 -4.42 -0.97
CA ASP A 115 28.08 -5.49 -1.89
C ASP A 115 28.58 -4.88 -3.21
N ASN A 116 29.87 -5.07 -3.50
CA ASN A 116 30.51 -4.58 -4.73
C ASN A 116 29.76 -5.02 -5.99
N GLN A 117 29.09 -6.18 -5.96
CA GLN A 117 28.31 -6.68 -7.10
C GLN A 117 27.10 -5.80 -7.41
N HIS A 118 26.58 -5.08 -6.41
CA HIS A 118 25.34 -4.30 -6.53
C HIS A 118 25.58 -2.80 -6.69
N MET A 119 26.83 -2.35 -6.54
CA MET A 119 27.19 -0.93 -6.50
C MET A 119 26.78 -0.17 -7.76
N GLU A 120 26.93 -0.77 -8.95
CA GLU A 120 26.57 -0.12 -10.22
C GLU A 120 25.05 0.08 -10.33
N ASN A 121 24.26 -0.97 -10.06
CA ASN A 121 22.80 -0.88 -10.05
C ASN A 121 22.32 0.14 -9.01
N TYR A 122 22.85 0.09 -7.79
CA TYR A 122 22.52 1.03 -6.73
C TYR A 122 22.80 2.48 -7.15
N GLN A 123 23.98 2.76 -7.73
CA GLN A 123 24.32 4.10 -8.20
C GLN A 123 23.35 4.60 -9.26
N GLN A 124 22.99 3.75 -10.24
CA GLN A 124 22.03 4.13 -11.26
C GLN A 124 20.67 4.51 -10.66
N ARG A 125 20.15 3.71 -9.71
CA ARG A 125 18.85 3.97 -9.08
C ARG A 125 18.90 5.19 -8.18
N ARG A 126 19.98 5.35 -7.42
CA ARG A 126 20.25 6.54 -6.62
C ARG A 126 20.18 7.83 -7.44
N GLU A 127 20.78 7.88 -8.63
CA GLU A 127 20.70 9.07 -9.48
C GLU A 127 19.25 9.37 -9.90
N GLN A 128 18.44 8.35 -10.21
CA GLN A 128 17.02 8.51 -10.52
C GLN A 128 16.22 9.04 -9.32
N VAL A 129 16.48 8.50 -8.13
CA VAL A 129 15.85 8.98 -6.89
C VAL A 129 16.22 10.43 -6.60
N LEU A 130 17.47 10.85 -6.86
CA LEU A 130 17.91 12.23 -6.65
C LEU A 130 17.22 13.25 -7.58
N GLU A 131 16.72 12.82 -8.74
CA GLU A 131 15.87 13.65 -9.61
C GLU A 131 14.49 13.92 -8.98
N ILE A 132 13.99 12.99 -8.17
CA ILE A 132 12.67 13.05 -7.52
C ILE A 132 12.77 13.74 -6.15
N VAL A 133 13.74 13.32 -5.33
CA VAL A 133 13.96 13.79 -3.96
C VAL A 133 15.41 14.28 -3.81
N PRO A 134 15.68 15.56 -4.15
CA PRO A 134 17.01 16.13 -3.99
C PRO A 134 17.45 16.11 -2.51
N ASN A 135 18.68 15.69 -2.24
CA ASN A 135 19.27 15.59 -0.90
C ASN A 135 18.65 14.51 0.01
N ILE A 136 18.10 13.44 -0.57
CA ILE A 136 17.70 12.26 0.21
C ILE A 136 18.89 11.71 1.01
N ASN A 137 18.63 11.27 2.25
CA ASN A 137 19.63 10.61 3.07
C ASN A 137 19.97 9.22 2.51
N GLU A 138 21.14 8.72 2.91
CA GLU A 138 21.55 7.36 2.58
C GLU A 138 22.02 6.65 3.86
N ARG A 139 21.44 5.49 4.15
CA ARG A 139 21.69 4.68 5.36
C ARG A 139 22.04 3.25 4.96
N SER A 140 22.86 2.54 5.73
CA SER A 140 22.96 1.08 5.59
C SER A 140 21.69 0.39 6.10
N LEU A 141 21.46 -0.87 5.74
CA LEU A 141 20.31 -1.62 6.23
C LEU A 141 20.29 -1.69 7.78
N GLU A 142 21.46 -1.83 8.40
CA GLU A 142 21.60 -1.83 9.86
C GLU A 142 21.23 -0.47 10.46
N GLN A 143 21.63 0.62 9.81
CA GLN A 143 21.25 1.97 10.25
C GLN A 143 19.74 2.20 10.09
N VAL A 144 19.12 1.66 9.04
CA VAL A 144 17.67 1.67 8.90
C VAL A 144 17.02 0.90 10.05
N HIS A 145 17.52 -0.28 10.43
CA HIS A 145 16.99 -1.00 11.60
C HIS A 145 17.06 -0.17 12.89
N GLU A 146 18.16 0.54 13.14
CA GLU A 146 18.27 1.44 14.30
C GLU A 146 17.31 2.63 14.22
N ASP A 147 17.10 3.20 13.04
CA ASP A 147 16.11 4.27 12.86
C ASP A 147 14.69 3.75 13.13
N LEU A 148 14.33 2.57 12.61
CA LEU A 148 13.01 1.96 12.83
C LEU A 148 12.75 1.65 14.31
N LYS A 149 13.79 1.22 15.05
CA LYS A 149 13.72 1.00 16.51
C LYS A 149 13.33 2.24 17.28
N ILE A 150 13.82 3.40 16.85
CA ILE A 150 13.55 4.70 17.47
C ILE A 150 12.17 5.20 17.03
N LEU A 151 11.85 5.04 15.75
CA LEU A 151 10.63 5.56 15.14
C LEU A 151 9.36 4.82 15.60
N PHE A 152 9.44 3.50 15.76
CA PHE A 152 8.26 2.69 16.07
C PHE A 152 7.93 2.72 17.55
N ASP A 153 6.65 2.79 17.90
CA ASP A 153 6.20 2.53 19.28
C ASP A 153 6.03 1.04 19.51
N ASP A 154 5.91 0.63 20.78
CA ASP A 154 5.74 -0.78 21.15
C ASP A 154 4.35 -1.33 20.78
N ASP A 155 3.36 -0.48 20.53
CA ASP A 155 2.01 -0.83 20.08
C ASP A 155 1.68 -0.27 18.68
N LEU A 156 2.69 0.13 17.90
CA LEU A 156 2.48 0.62 16.54
C LEU A 156 1.95 -0.50 15.62
N ILE A 157 0.98 -0.19 14.77
CA ILE A 157 0.54 -1.06 13.68
C ILE A 157 1.28 -0.66 12.40
N LEU A 158 1.91 -1.63 11.73
CA LEU A 158 2.58 -1.42 10.46
C LEU A 158 1.64 -1.82 9.31
N ALA A 159 1.58 -0.99 8.29
CA ALA A 159 0.72 -1.15 7.14
C ALA A 159 1.52 -1.14 5.83
N GLY A 160 1.02 -1.85 4.82
CA GLY A 160 1.64 -1.91 3.49
C GLY A 160 0.75 -2.62 2.48
N HIS A 161 1.25 -2.81 1.26
CA HIS A 161 0.58 -3.58 0.22
C HIS A 161 1.43 -4.77 -0.21
N SER A 162 1.01 -5.99 0.11
CA SER A 162 1.89 -7.17 0.03
C SER A 162 3.16 -7.00 0.87
N ILE A 163 2.98 -6.46 2.08
CA ILE A 163 4.05 -6.02 2.96
C ILE A 163 4.95 -7.17 3.43
N GLU A 164 4.54 -8.43 3.24
CA GLU A 164 5.43 -9.57 3.48
C GLU A 164 6.73 -9.48 2.69
N ASN A 165 6.72 -8.82 1.53
CA ASN A 165 7.90 -8.65 0.71
C ASN A 165 8.82 -7.57 1.28
N ASP A 166 8.28 -6.41 1.65
CA ASP A 166 9.03 -5.34 2.30
C ASP A 166 9.72 -5.82 3.58
N LEU A 167 9.00 -6.58 4.42
CA LEU A 167 9.57 -7.18 5.63
C LEU A 167 10.70 -8.16 5.33
N LYS A 168 10.64 -8.90 4.21
CA LYS A 168 11.71 -9.80 3.76
C LYS A 168 12.93 -9.03 3.27
N TYR A 169 12.72 -7.95 2.51
CA TYR A 169 13.80 -7.11 2.00
C TYR A 169 14.52 -6.41 3.14
N LEU A 170 13.74 -5.88 4.09
CA LEU A 170 14.28 -5.28 5.31
C LEU A 170 14.84 -6.32 6.28
N GLN A 171 14.56 -7.61 6.11
CA GLN A 171 14.99 -8.69 7.01
C GLN A 171 14.52 -8.47 8.46
N ILE A 172 13.24 -8.11 8.64
CA ILE A 172 12.66 -7.83 9.96
C ILE A 172 11.42 -8.66 10.24
N TYR A 173 11.15 -8.87 11.53
CA TYR A 173 9.90 -9.41 12.04
C TYR A 173 9.03 -8.30 12.62
N TYR A 174 7.73 -8.33 12.30
CA TYR A 174 6.77 -7.41 12.88
C TYR A 174 5.42 -8.10 13.14
N PRO A 175 4.81 -7.97 14.34
CA PRO A 175 3.62 -8.74 14.69
C PRO A 175 2.30 -8.07 14.30
N TYR A 176 2.24 -6.73 14.30
CA TYR A 176 1.00 -5.98 14.11
C TYR A 176 0.95 -5.43 12.68
N ILE A 177 0.40 -6.24 11.77
CA ILE A 177 0.41 -5.95 10.34
C ILE A 177 -1.01 -5.75 9.81
N ILE A 178 -1.23 -4.66 9.08
CA ILE A 178 -2.37 -4.49 8.17
C ILE A 178 -1.84 -4.57 6.74
N ASP A 179 -2.36 -5.50 5.94
CA ASP A 179 -1.97 -5.62 4.54
C ASP A 179 -3.16 -5.29 3.63
N THR A 180 -3.04 -4.20 2.86
CA THR A 180 -4.11 -3.76 1.96
C THR A 180 -4.44 -4.78 0.87
N SER A 181 -3.47 -5.60 0.46
CA SER A 181 -3.69 -6.70 -0.51
C SER A 181 -4.54 -7.84 0.06
N ILE A 182 -4.71 -7.89 1.39
CA ILE A 182 -5.47 -8.92 2.10
C ILE A 182 -6.82 -8.38 2.58
N ILE A 183 -6.87 -7.19 3.18
CA ILE A 183 -8.11 -6.59 3.72
C ILE A 183 -9.05 -6.10 2.61
N TYR A 184 -8.52 -5.89 1.40
CA TYR A 184 -9.29 -5.73 0.18
C TYR A 184 -9.22 -7.01 -0.62
N ASN A 185 -10.38 -7.59 -0.92
CA ASN A 185 -10.49 -8.81 -1.71
C ASN A 185 -11.56 -8.60 -2.77
N LEU A 186 -11.12 -8.25 -3.98
CA LEU A 186 -12.02 -8.01 -5.11
C LEU A 186 -12.27 -9.26 -5.97
N THR A 187 -11.45 -10.30 -5.82
CA THR A 187 -11.54 -11.53 -6.61
C THR A 187 -12.48 -12.56 -5.96
N GLY A 188 -12.85 -12.35 -4.69
CA GLY A 188 -13.60 -13.32 -3.89
C GLY A 188 -12.73 -14.46 -3.35
N THR A 189 -11.45 -14.51 -3.71
CA THR A 189 -10.49 -15.51 -3.25
C THR A 189 -9.34 -14.85 -2.50
N ARG A 190 -9.00 -15.39 -1.33
CA ARG A 190 -7.89 -14.89 -0.49
C ARG A 190 -6.51 -15.22 -1.06
N LEU A 191 -6.44 -16.03 -2.13
CA LEU A 191 -5.19 -16.43 -2.77
C LEU A 191 -4.73 -15.43 -3.83
N GLU A 192 -5.64 -14.62 -4.38
CA GLU A 192 -5.30 -13.67 -5.44
C GLU A 192 -5.31 -12.24 -4.89
N LYS A 193 -4.13 -11.63 -4.89
CA LYS A 193 -3.93 -10.24 -4.47
C LYS A 193 -4.23 -9.31 -5.63
N THR A 194 -5.04 -8.29 -5.39
CA THR A 194 -5.25 -7.20 -6.35
C THR A 194 -4.15 -6.16 -6.17
N SER A 195 -3.51 -5.71 -7.26
CA SER A 195 -2.43 -4.72 -7.17
C SER A 195 -2.89 -3.40 -6.55
N LEU A 196 -1.96 -2.70 -5.89
CA LEU A 196 -2.20 -1.40 -5.27
C LEU A 196 -2.78 -0.40 -6.29
N GLN A 197 -2.14 -0.28 -7.46
CA GLN A 197 -2.60 0.59 -8.53
C GLN A 197 -4.06 0.30 -8.92
N LYS A 198 -4.46 -0.97 -9.01
CA LYS A 198 -5.83 -1.37 -9.36
C LYS A 198 -6.80 -1.07 -8.22
N LEU A 199 -6.44 -1.36 -6.97
CA LEU A 199 -7.26 -1.00 -5.80
C LEU A 199 -7.48 0.51 -5.75
N TYR A 200 -6.41 1.28 -5.86
CA TYR A 200 -6.47 2.74 -5.80
C TYR A 200 -7.30 3.32 -6.94
N ALA A 201 -7.11 2.82 -8.18
CA ALA A 201 -7.94 3.20 -9.32
C ALA A 201 -9.42 2.92 -9.10
N ILE A 202 -9.75 1.77 -8.52
CA ILE A 202 -11.14 1.40 -8.21
C ILE A 202 -11.70 2.36 -7.17
N PHE A 203 -11.09 2.47 -6.00
CA PHE A 203 -11.70 3.19 -4.87
C PHE A 203 -11.59 4.71 -4.93
N PHE A 204 -10.55 5.25 -5.57
CA PHE A 204 -10.26 6.68 -5.63
C PHE A 204 -10.46 7.29 -7.02
N GLY A 205 -10.68 6.46 -8.05
CA GLY A 205 -10.91 6.95 -9.42
C GLY A 205 -9.70 7.69 -10.00
N CYS A 206 -8.48 7.32 -9.59
CA CYS A 206 -7.25 7.87 -10.14
C CYS A 206 -6.13 6.81 -10.15
N LEU A 207 -5.20 6.95 -11.09
CA LEU A 207 -4.02 6.09 -11.20
C LEU A 207 -2.85 6.71 -10.41
N ILE A 208 -2.17 5.88 -9.63
CA ILE A 208 -0.83 6.11 -9.09
C ILE A 208 0.21 5.46 -10.01
N GLN A 209 1.50 5.70 -9.78
CA GLN A 209 2.59 5.06 -10.52
C GLN A 209 2.53 5.32 -12.03
N LYS A 210 2.15 6.54 -12.43
CA LYS A 210 1.90 6.88 -13.85
C LYS A 210 3.18 6.97 -14.69
N THR A 211 4.32 7.15 -14.05
CA THR A 211 5.62 7.30 -14.73
C THR A 211 6.28 5.95 -14.97
N ARG A 212 7.05 5.83 -16.05
CA ARG A 212 7.91 4.66 -16.32
C ARG A 212 9.22 4.65 -15.50
N LEU A 213 9.42 5.68 -14.67
CA LEU A 213 10.51 5.75 -13.71
C LEU A 213 10.23 4.76 -12.56
N GLU A 214 11.24 4.51 -11.74
CA GLU A 214 11.06 3.79 -10.47
C GLU A 214 9.90 4.40 -9.67
N HIS A 215 9.16 3.54 -8.97
CA HIS A 215 8.04 3.99 -8.16
C HIS A 215 8.59 4.78 -6.96
N ASP A 216 7.88 5.85 -6.57
CA ASP A 216 8.19 6.55 -5.32
C ASP A 216 7.49 5.79 -4.18
N PRO A 217 8.24 5.15 -3.26
CA PRO A 217 7.63 4.39 -2.16
C PRO A 217 6.75 5.27 -1.27
N THR A 218 6.93 6.60 -1.31
CA THR A 218 6.06 7.54 -0.60
C THR A 218 4.67 7.65 -1.23
N GLU A 219 4.57 7.56 -2.57
CA GLU A 219 3.27 7.52 -3.26
C GLU A 219 2.51 6.24 -2.86
N ASP A 220 3.21 5.12 -2.84
CA ASP A 220 2.62 3.80 -2.54
C ASP A 220 2.25 3.64 -1.06
N ALA A 221 3.10 4.13 -0.14
CA ALA A 221 2.78 4.17 1.29
C ALA A 221 1.59 5.09 1.58
N ARG A 222 1.48 6.25 0.89
CA ARG A 222 0.31 7.13 1.00
C ARG A 222 -0.96 6.47 0.49
N ALA A 223 -0.91 5.88 -0.70
CA ALA A 223 -2.06 5.18 -1.30
C ALA A 223 -2.53 4.02 -0.39
N THR A 224 -1.59 3.30 0.21
CA THR A 224 -1.86 2.27 1.23
C THR A 224 -2.59 2.85 2.44
N MET A 225 -2.09 3.95 3.01
CA MET A 225 -2.71 4.61 4.16
C MET A 225 -4.12 5.11 3.82
N GLU A 226 -4.30 5.75 2.66
CA GLU A 226 -5.60 6.24 2.21
C GLU A 226 -6.62 5.11 2.03
N LEU A 227 -6.21 3.96 1.47
CA LEU A 227 -7.06 2.76 1.41
C LEU A 227 -7.47 2.27 2.80
N ILE A 228 -6.55 2.22 3.76
CA ILE A 228 -6.87 1.81 5.13
C ILE A 228 -7.87 2.78 5.77
N GLN A 229 -7.62 4.08 5.67
CA GLN A 229 -8.51 5.11 6.20
C GLN A 229 -9.89 5.06 5.54
N LEU A 230 -9.95 4.82 4.23
CA LEU A 230 -11.21 4.62 3.52
C LEU A 230 -11.96 3.42 4.11
N LYS A 231 -11.31 2.27 4.29
CA LYS A 231 -11.96 1.09 4.89
C LYS A 231 -12.46 1.39 6.31
N LEU A 232 -11.62 1.98 7.16
CA LEU A 232 -11.95 2.35 8.55
C LEU A 232 -13.13 3.32 8.63
N SER A 233 -13.26 4.24 7.67
CA SER A 233 -14.38 5.18 7.58
C SER A 233 -15.72 4.56 7.18
N LYS A 234 -15.71 3.27 6.81
CA LYS A 234 -16.88 2.53 6.33
C LYS A 234 -17.25 1.43 7.32
N ASN A 235 -16.96 0.18 6.98
CA ASN A 235 -17.20 -1.00 7.81
C ASN A 235 -16.15 -2.06 7.46
N ILE A 236 -16.11 -3.13 8.24
CA ILE A 236 -15.09 -4.17 8.09
C ILE A 236 -15.23 -4.92 6.77
N GLU A 237 -16.45 -5.02 6.23
CA GLU A 237 -16.75 -5.71 4.99
C GLU A 237 -16.35 -4.89 3.74
N PHE A 238 -16.23 -3.57 3.84
CA PHE A 238 -16.02 -2.67 2.70
C PHE A 238 -14.83 -3.08 1.83
N GLY A 239 -15.08 -3.31 0.53
CA GLY A 239 -14.03 -3.71 -0.42
C GLY A 239 -13.55 -5.15 -0.26
N ASP A 240 -14.29 -5.98 0.48
CA ASP A 240 -13.98 -7.39 0.73
C ASP A 240 -15.17 -8.28 0.32
N TRP A 241 -15.04 -8.90 -0.85
CA TRP A 241 -16.05 -9.80 -1.40
C TRP A 241 -16.27 -11.03 -0.53
N PHE A 242 -15.21 -11.54 0.10
CA PHE A 242 -15.29 -12.72 0.94
C PHE A 242 -16.12 -12.47 2.21
N LEU A 243 -16.13 -11.23 2.71
CA LEU A 243 -16.95 -10.82 3.86
C LEU A 243 -18.33 -10.27 3.47
N GLY A 244 -18.66 -10.23 2.17
CA GLY A 244 -19.96 -9.77 1.68
C GLY A 244 -20.10 -8.26 1.49
N GLY A 245 -19.02 -7.48 1.51
CA GLY A 245 -19.07 -6.01 1.42
C GLY A 245 -19.20 -5.44 0.00
N VAL A 246 -20.18 -5.95 -0.75
CA VAL A 246 -20.43 -5.58 -2.15
C VAL A 246 -21.45 -4.42 -2.26
N ASP A 247 -22.29 -4.22 -1.25
CA ASP A 247 -23.46 -3.31 -1.32
C ASP A 247 -23.14 -1.80 -1.31
N GLN A 248 -21.87 -1.39 -1.20
CA GLN A 248 -21.50 0.03 -0.98
C GLN A 248 -20.54 0.63 -2.02
N LEU A 249 -20.35 0.01 -3.19
CA LEU A 249 -19.57 0.59 -4.30
C LEU A 249 -20.34 1.73 -5.01
N ASN A 250 -20.83 2.72 -4.26
CA ASN A 250 -21.04 4.09 -4.78
C ASN A 250 -19.66 4.75 -4.80
N VAL A 251 -18.90 4.40 -5.82
CA VAL A 251 -17.48 4.70 -5.94
C VAL A 251 -17.27 6.20 -6.12
N LEU A 252 -16.42 6.81 -5.28
CA LEU A 252 -16.29 8.26 -5.09
C LEU A 252 -15.59 9.01 -6.25
N GLY A 253 -15.25 8.32 -7.34
CA GLY A 253 -14.53 8.87 -8.49
C GLY A 253 -15.45 9.31 -9.63
N ASN A 254 -15.05 10.36 -10.36
CA ASN A 254 -15.60 10.64 -11.68
C ASN A 254 -14.75 9.88 -12.72
N TYR A 255 -15.23 8.73 -13.18
CA TYR A 255 -14.48 7.79 -14.02
C TYR A 255 -14.42 8.20 -15.49
N ASP A 256 -15.23 9.17 -15.92
CA ASP A 256 -15.39 9.55 -17.33
C ASP A 256 -14.09 10.11 -17.96
N SER A 257 -13.11 10.52 -17.15
CA SER A 257 -11.84 11.10 -17.62
C SER A 257 -10.65 10.13 -17.66
N LEU A 258 -10.78 8.90 -17.14
CA LEU A 258 -9.67 7.95 -17.12
C LEU A 258 -9.73 7.03 -18.35
N LYS A 259 -8.67 7.00 -19.16
CA LYS A 259 -8.44 5.90 -20.10
C LYS A 259 -7.98 4.68 -19.29
N LEU A 260 -8.94 3.96 -18.70
CA LEU A 260 -8.70 2.74 -17.93
C LEU A 260 -8.33 1.58 -18.89
N ASP A 261 -7.42 0.71 -18.47
CA ASP A 261 -7.08 -0.52 -19.19
C ASP A 261 -8.34 -1.35 -19.48
N GLU A 262 -8.37 -2.08 -20.61
CA GLU A 262 -9.48 -2.96 -20.98
C GLU A 262 -9.83 -3.95 -19.86
N ASN A 263 -8.86 -4.40 -19.07
CA ASN A 263 -9.07 -5.28 -17.92
C ASN A 263 -9.83 -4.60 -16.76
N ILE A 264 -9.64 -3.29 -16.56
CA ILE A 264 -10.35 -2.52 -15.52
C ILE A 264 -11.74 -2.11 -16.04
N GLN A 265 -11.85 -1.74 -17.32
CA GLN A 265 -13.13 -1.54 -18.00
C GLN A 265 -13.99 -2.82 -17.97
N GLN A 266 -13.38 -4.00 -18.15
CA GLN A 266 -14.03 -5.30 -18.01
C GLN A 266 -14.45 -5.59 -16.56
N CYS A 267 -13.66 -5.22 -15.56
CA CYS A 267 -14.07 -5.33 -14.15
C CYS A 267 -15.27 -4.43 -13.86
N GLN A 268 -15.26 -3.18 -14.32
CA GLN A 268 -16.40 -2.26 -14.19
C GLN A 268 -17.63 -2.78 -14.96
N THR A 269 -17.42 -3.27 -16.18
CA THR A 269 -18.47 -3.82 -17.03
C THR A 269 -19.05 -5.10 -16.41
N PHE A 270 -18.25 -5.96 -15.81
CA PHE A 270 -18.69 -7.13 -15.04
C PHE A 270 -19.51 -6.73 -13.81
N LEU A 271 -19.05 -5.72 -13.04
CA LEU A 271 -19.77 -5.19 -11.88
C LEU A 271 -21.12 -4.55 -12.28
N VAL A 272 -21.19 -3.88 -13.44
CA VAL A 272 -22.41 -3.25 -13.97
C VAL A 272 -23.35 -4.26 -14.65
N GLN A 273 -22.82 -5.23 -15.41
CA GLN A 273 -23.61 -6.19 -16.19
C GLN A 273 -24.22 -7.29 -15.33
N THR A 274 -23.57 -7.70 -14.24
CA THR A 274 -24.05 -8.82 -13.42
C THR A 274 -25.24 -8.45 -12.53
N LYS A 275 -25.54 -7.16 -12.31
CA LYS A 275 -26.58 -6.69 -11.36
C LYS A 275 -26.52 -7.38 -9.98
N PHE A 276 -25.37 -7.93 -9.62
CA PHE A 276 -25.17 -8.59 -8.33
C PHE A 276 -24.84 -7.50 -7.30
N GLY A 277 -25.86 -7.03 -6.58
CA GLY A 277 -25.74 -5.95 -5.60
C GLY A 277 -26.83 -4.88 -5.68
N LEU A 278 -27.86 -5.03 -6.53
CA LEU A 278 -29.02 -4.15 -6.50
C LEU A 278 -30.26 -4.90 -6.01
N GLN A 279 -30.63 -4.60 -4.77
CA GLN A 279 -31.91 -4.87 -4.10
C GLN A 279 -32.29 -6.35 -3.93
N GLU A 280 -31.83 -6.97 -2.84
CA GLU A 280 -32.69 -7.40 -1.73
C GLU A 280 -31.90 -8.26 -0.73
N ASP A 281 -32.16 -8.01 0.55
CA ASP A 281 -31.69 -8.75 1.72
C ASP A 281 -31.74 -10.27 1.48
N PHE A 282 -30.57 -10.90 1.43
CA PHE A 282 -30.36 -12.33 1.19
C PHE A 282 -31.29 -13.22 2.04
N PHE A 283 -31.66 -12.77 3.24
CA PHE A 283 -32.56 -13.50 4.14
C PHE A 283 -34.05 -13.43 3.76
N LYS A 284 -34.49 -12.45 2.95
CA LYS A 284 -35.88 -12.40 2.43
C LYS A 284 -36.14 -13.43 1.34
N ARG A 285 -35.13 -13.72 0.51
CA ARG A 285 -35.26 -14.66 -0.63
C ARG A 285 -35.43 -16.11 -0.15
N ILE A 286 -34.70 -16.50 0.90
CA ILE A 286 -34.82 -17.82 1.54
C ILE A 286 -36.22 -18.03 2.18
N LYS A 287 -36.85 -16.96 2.69
CA LYS A 287 -38.19 -17.04 3.31
C LYS A 287 -39.33 -17.15 2.30
N GLN A 288 -39.14 -16.74 1.05
CA GLN A 288 -40.16 -16.84 0.00
C GLN A 288 -40.11 -18.16 -0.79
N GLN A 289 -38.95 -18.81 -0.86
CA GLN A 289 -38.81 -20.12 -1.54
C GLN A 289 -39.29 -21.32 -0.71
N ASN A 290 -39.60 -21.11 0.58
CA ASN A 290 -40.15 -22.13 1.47
C ASN A 290 -41.62 -21.87 1.85
N LYS A 291 -42.38 -21.22 0.96
CA LYS A 291 -43.85 -21.11 1.03
C LYS A 291 -44.47 -21.67 -0.24
#